data_AF-A0A945G157-F1
#
_entry.id   AF-A0A945G157-F1
#
_cell.length_a   1.000
_cell.length_b   1.000
_cell.length_c   1.000
_cell.angle_alpha   90.00
_cell.angle_beta   90.00
_cell.angle_gamma   90.00
#
_symmetry.space_group_name_H-M   'P 1'
#
loop_
_entity.id
_entity.type
_entity.pdbx_description
1 polymer ?
#
loop_
_entity_poly.entity_id
_entity_poly.type
_entity_poly.pdbx_seq_one_letter_code
_entity_poly.pdbx_strand_id
1 'polypeptide(L)'
;KEGSRFDLAIAIGILAASEQIPENCLNEYEFIGELALTGDIRSVEAILPSAQQAAKKQHKLIIATANAPEARLVESLEILPANHLLEISAHLHDRQLLEPWIGQIVKSDRANPELRDIIGQHHAKRAMELAATGGHNLLFYGPPGTASRLPGILPPLSNQEALEVAAIHSVAGKGLRKNI
;
A
#
# COMPACT_ATOMS: atom_id res chain seq x y z
N LYS A 1 9.08 -18.47 0.64
CA LYS A 1 7.65 -18.23 0.92
C LYS A 1 7.53 -18.24 2.44
N GLU A 2 7.92 -17.14 3.08
CA GLU A 2 7.98 -17.02 4.53
C GLU A 2 7.15 -15.78 4.92
N GLY A 3 6.26 -15.95 5.90
CA GLY A 3 5.39 -14.90 6.43
C GLY A 3 3.99 -15.40 6.76
N SER A 4 3.57 -15.12 8.00
CA SER A 4 2.24 -15.34 8.59
C SER A 4 1.09 -14.62 7.88
N ARG A 5 1.39 -13.74 6.91
CA ARG A 5 0.39 -13.01 6.11
C ARG A 5 -0.58 -13.88 5.29
N PHE A 6 -0.28 -15.16 5.13
CA PHE A 6 -1.14 -16.13 4.43
C PHE A 6 -1.98 -16.98 5.37
N ASP A 7 -1.87 -16.80 6.70
CA ASP A 7 -2.60 -17.60 7.67
C ASP A 7 -4.11 -17.48 7.47
N LEU A 8 -4.58 -16.27 7.13
CA LEU A 8 -5.99 -16.05 6.78
C LEU A 8 -6.42 -16.85 5.54
N ALA A 9 -5.66 -16.78 4.45
CA ALA A 9 -5.98 -17.53 3.22
C ALA A 9 -5.95 -19.04 3.46
N ILE A 10 -5.00 -19.53 4.27
CA ILE A 10 -4.91 -20.93 4.65
C ILE A 10 -6.14 -21.35 5.46
N ALA A 11 -6.55 -20.55 6.44
CA ALA A 11 -7.74 -20.84 7.23
C ALA A 11 -9.01 -20.87 6.38
N ILE A 12 -9.18 -19.93 5.45
CA ILE A 12 -10.30 -19.95 4.49
C ILE A 12 -10.26 -21.21 3.62
N GLY A 13 -9.09 -21.61 3.12
CA GLY A 13 -8.94 -22.85 2.35
C GLY A 13 -9.30 -24.11 3.15
N ILE A 14 -8.96 -24.15 4.45
CA ILE A 14 -9.34 -25.25 5.35
C ILE A 14 -10.85 -25.26 5.58
N LEU A 15 -11.46 -24.10 5.85
CA LEU A 15 -12.90 -23.99 6.06
C LEU A 15 -13.68 -24.43 4.81
N ALA A 16 -13.23 -24.01 3.63
CA ALA A 16 -13.80 -24.40 2.34
C ALA A 16 -13.75 -25.91 2.14
N ALA A 17 -12.56 -26.51 2.27
CA ALA A 17 -12.37 -27.95 2.10
C ALA A 17 -13.14 -28.81 3.14
N SER A 18 -13.50 -28.23 4.28
CA SER A 18 -14.34 -28.86 5.30
C SER A 18 -15.83 -28.55 5.17
N GLU A 19 -16.23 -27.90 4.06
CA GLU A 19 -17.62 -27.50 3.75
C GLU A 19 -18.25 -26.56 4.81
N GLN A 20 -17.42 -25.85 5.57
CA GLN A 20 -17.86 -24.90 6.60
C GLN A 20 -18.19 -23.51 6.04
N ILE A 21 -17.76 -23.22 4.81
CA ILE A 21 -18.06 -21.99 4.08
C ILE A 21 -18.37 -22.35 2.62
N PRO A 22 -19.19 -21.54 1.91
CA PRO A 22 -19.46 -21.76 0.50
C PRO A 22 -18.22 -21.47 -0.36
N GLU A 23 -17.90 -22.38 -1.27
CA GLU A 23 -16.72 -22.27 -2.16
C GLU A 23 -16.99 -21.41 -3.40
N ASN A 24 -18.26 -21.26 -3.77
CA ASN A 24 -18.73 -20.77 -5.06
C ASN A 24 -18.18 -19.38 -5.41
N CYS A 25 -17.97 -18.54 -4.40
CA CYS A 25 -17.59 -17.15 -4.57
C CYS A 25 -16.11 -16.89 -4.23
N LEU A 26 -15.36 -17.89 -3.75
CA LEU A 26 -13.98 -17.68 -3.24
C LEU A 26 -13.01 -17.20 -4.32
N ASN A 27 -13.26 -17.54 -5.59
CA ASN A 27 -12.43 -17.07 -6.72
C ASN A 27 -12.53 -15.57 -6.97
N GLU A 28 -13.51 -14.88 -6.39
CA GLU A 28 -13.70 -13.42 -6.51
C GLU A 28 -12.94 -12.65 -5.43
N TYR A 29 -12.38 -13.34 -4.43
CA TYR A 29 -11.71 -12.73 -3.28
C TYR A 29 -10.22 -13.06 -3.22
N GLU A 30 -9.44 -12.12 -2.70
CA GLU A 30 -8.10 -12.39 -2.17
C GLU A 30 -8.11 -12.13 -0.65
N PHE A 31 -7.48 -13.02 0.11
CA PHE A 31 -7.45 -12.96 1.58
C PHE A 31 -6.02 -12.75 2.06
N ILE A 32 -5.78 -11.68 2.81
CA ILE A 32 -4.44 -11.34 3.30
C ILE A 32 -4.50 -10.85 4.73
N GLY A 33 -3.75 -11.50 5.62
CA GLY A 33 -3.76 -11.20 7.03
C GLY A 33 -3.11 -12.31 7.83
N GLU A 34 -2.59 -11.97 8.99
CA GLU A 34 -2.22 -12.99 9.98
C GLU A 34 -3.44 -13.36 10.80
N LEU A 35 -3.54 -14.63 11.19
CA LEU A 35 -4.67 -15.13 11.95
C LEU A 35 -4.20 -15.61 13.32
N ALA A 36 -4.77 -15.03 14.37
CA ALA A 36 -4.56 -15.52 15.73
C ALA A 36 -5.41 -16.78 15.99
N LEU A 37 -4.99 -17.61 16.96
CA LEU A 37 -5.77 -18.77 17.43
C LEU A 37 -7.17 -18.39 17.94
N THR A 38 -7.35 -17.14 18.38
CA THR A 38 -8.64 -16.59 18.81
C THR A 38 -9.60 -16.33 17.65
N GLY A 39 -9.11 -16.28 16.42
CA GLY A 39 -9.85 -15.87 15.23
C GLY A 39 -9.63 -14.40 14.85
N ASP A 40 -8.88 -13.63 15.65
CA ASP A 40 -8.54 -12.24 15.35
C ASP A 40 -7.62 -12.13 14.14
N ILE A 41 -7.91 -11.15 13.28
CA ILE A 41 -7.14 -10.86 12.07
C ILE A 41 -6.19 -9.71 12.36
N ARG A 42 -4.89 -9.96 12.18
CA ARG A 42 -3.83 -8.96 12.42
C ARG A 42 -3.30 -8.40 11.12
N SER A 43 -2.85 -7.16 11.21
CA SER A 43 -2.24 -6.47 10.08
C SER A 43 -0.95 -7.12 9.63
N VAL A 44 -0.68 -7.02 8.34
CA VAL A 44 0.57 -7.47 7.71
C VAL A 44 1.36 -6.28 7.21
N GLU A 45 2.66 -6.44 7.10
CA GLU A 45 3.49 -5.51 6.33
C GLU A 45 3.33 -5.78 4.82
N ALA A 46 3.72 -4.80 4.00
CA ALA A 46 3.80 -4.95 2.55
C ALA A 46 2.46 -5.27 1.85
N ILE A 47 1.35 -4.60 2.22
CA ILE A 47 0.03 -4.88 1.63
C ILE A 47 -0.12 -4.35 0.19
N LEU A 48 0.59 -3.28 -0.19
CA LEU A 48 0.41 -2.60 -1.48
C LEU A 48 0.66 -3.48 -2.71
N PRO A 49 1.76 -4.24 -2.81
CA PRO A 49 1.98 -5.12 -3.97
C PRO A 49 0.84 -6.12 -4.17
N SER A 50 0.30 -6.66 -3.07
CA SER A 50 -0.82 -7.58 -3.13
C SER A 50 -2.12 -6.88 -3.51
N ALA A 51 -2.38 -5.69 -2.97
CA ALA A 51 -3.52 -4.86 -3.38
C ALA A 51 -3.49 -4.51 -4.88
N GLN A 52 -2.32 -4.16 -5.42
CA GLN A 52 -2.16 -3.94 -6.85
C GLN A 52 -2.45 -5.19 -7.68
N GLN A 53 -2.04 -6.36 -7.20
CA GLN A 53 -2.29 -7.62 -7.90
C GLN A 53 -3.77 -8.02 -7.86
N ALA A 54 -4.44 -7.87 -6.72
CA ALA A 54 -5.88 -8.09 -6.58
C ALA A 54 -6.66 -7.16 -7.53
N ALA A 55 -6.27 -5.88 -7.61
CA ALA A 55 -6.90 -4.91 -8.51
C ALA A 55 -6.73 -5.29 -10.00
N LYS A 56 -5.54 -5.76 -10.40
CA LYS A 56 -5.29 -6.26 -11.77
C LYS A 56 -6.15 -7.45 -12.15
N LYS A 57 -6.47 -8.30 -11.17
CA LYS A 57 -7.36 -9.46 -11.35
C LYS A 57 -8.85 -9.13 -11.15
N GLN A 58 -9.17 -7.89 -10.78
CA GLN A 58 -10.53 -7.46 -10.42
C GLN A 58 -11.14 -8.27 -9.27
N HIS A 59 -10.31 -8.74 -8.35
CA HIS A 59 -10.75 -9.43 -7.14
C HIS A 59 -11.00 -8.42 -6.00
N LYS A 60 -11.91 -8.77 -5.09
CA LYS A 60 -12.14 -8.04 -3.83
C LYS A 60 -11.08 -8.44 -2.82
N LEU A 61 -10.50 -7.49 -2.10
CA LEU A 61 -9.44 -7.76 -1.13
C LEU A 61 -9.98 -7.75 0.30
N ILE A 62 -9.97 -8.91 0.96
CA ILE A 62 -10.28 -9.06 2.39
C ILE A 62 -8.99 -8.99 3.20
N ILE A 63 -8.91 -8.00 4.09
CA ILE A 63 -7.72 -7.68 4.89
C ILE A 63 -8.07 -7.27 6.32
N ALA A 64 -7.06 -7.26 7.19
CA ALA A 64 -7.18 -6.61 8.50
C ALA A 64 -7.58 -5.13 8.35
N THR A 65 -8.50 -4.65 9.18
CA THR A 65 -8.94 -3.24 9.19
C THR A 65 -7.78 -2.24 9.24
N ALA A 66 -6.73 -2.56 10.00
CA ALA A 66 -5.54 -1.71 10.12
C ALA A 66 -4.73 -1.54 8.81
N ASN A 67 -4.87 -2.45 7.84
CA ASN A 67 -4.23 -2.32 6.52
C ASN A 67 -5.09 -1.54 5.51
N ALA A 68 -6.37 -1.30 5.79
CA ALA A 68 -7.29 -0.66 4.85
C ALA A 68 -6.84 0.74 4.37
N PRO A 69 -6.28 1.63 5.22
CA PRO A 69 -5.79 2.94 4.77
C PRO A 69 -4.68 2.84 3.72
N GLU A 70 -3.80 1.86 3.84
CA GLU A 70 -2.68 1.66 2.91
C GLU A 70 -3.15 1.00 1.62
N ALA A 71 -3.95 -0.06 1.70
CA ALA A 71 -4.52 -0.71 0.52
C ALA A 71 -5.37 0.26 -0.32
N ARG A 72 -6.00 1.26 0.31
CA ARG A 72 -6.84 2.27 -0.35
C ARG A 72 -6.09 3.17 -1.34
N LEU A 73 -4.76 3.22 -1.28
CA LEU A 73 -3.98 3.90 -2.34
C LEU A 73 -4.25 3.29 -3.73
N VAL A 74 -4.63 2.02 -3.80
CA VAL A 74 -5.05 1.38 -5.04
C VAL A 74 -6.53 1.72 -5.30
N GLU A 75 -6.76 2.82 -6.02
CA GLU A 75 -8.10 3.42 -6.17
C GLU A 75 -9.15 2.47 -6.76
N SER A 76 -8.75 1.58 -7.67
CA SER A 76 -9.63 0.64 -8.38
C SER A 76 -9.95 -0.64 -7.61
N LEU A 77 -9.43 -0.79 -6.39
CA LEU A 77 -9.60 -1.99 -5.57
C LEU A 77 -10.80 -1.85 -4.62
N GLU A 78 -11.68 -2.86 -4.63
CA GLU A 78 -12.68 -3.03 -3.58
C GLU A 78 -12.04 -3.70 -2.36
N ILE A 79 -12.03 -2.99 -1.23
CA ILE A 79 -11.37 -3.42 0.00
C ILE A 79 -12.44 -3.71 1.04
N LEU A 80 -12.41 -4.92 1.60
CA LEU A 80 -13.33 -5.41 2.60
C LEU A 80 -12.57 -5.66 3.91
N PRO A 81 -12.51 -4.68 4.83
CA PRO A 81 -11.82 -4.83 6.09
C PRO A 81 -12.58 -5.78 7.03
N ALA A 82 -11.84 -6.64 7.72
CA ALA A 82 -12.36 -7.52 8.76
C ALA A 82 -11.43 -7.53 9.98
N ASN A 83 -12.00 -7.69 11.18
CA ASN A 83 -11.24 -7.84 12.43
C ASN A 83 -11.21 -9.29 12.91
N HIS A 84 -12.17 -10.11 12.50
CA HIS A 84 -12.32 -11.47 13.00
C HIS A 84 -12.77 -12.44 11.90
N LEU A 85 -12.29 -13.69 11.95
CA LEU A 85 -12.61 -14.74 10.97
C LEU A 85 -14.12 -15.00 10.84
N LEU A 86 -14.86 -14.86 11.93
CA LEU A 86 -16.33 -15.01 11.94
C LEU A 86 -17.04 -13.95 11.09
N GLU A 87 -16.50 -12.74 10.97
CA GLU A 87 -17.08 -11.70 10.10
C GLU A 87 -16.96 -12.10 8.63
N ILE A 88 -15.81 -12.66 8.25
CA ILE A 88 -15.58 -13.20 6.90
C ILE A 88 -16.52 -14.38 6.64
N SER A 89 -16.64 -15.30 7.60
CA SER A 89 -17.58 -16.42 7.48
C SER A 89 -19.02 -15.93 7.31
N ALA A 90 -19.45 -14.94 8.09
CA ALA A 90 -20.80 -14.37 7.98
C ALA A 90 -21.03 -13.68 6.63
N HIS A 91 -20.00 -13.03 6.08
CA HIS A 91 -20.03 -12.40 4.77
C HIS A 91 -20.16 -13.43 3.64
N LEU A 92 -19.36 -14.49 3.67
CA LEU A 92 -19.42 -15.56 2.67
C LEU A 92 -20.77 -16.31 2.69
N HIS A 93 -21.43 -16.36 3.84
CA HIS A 93 -22.78 -16.95 3.98
C HIS A 93 -23.93 -15.97 3.67
N ASP A 94 -23.64 -14.76 3.21
CA ASP A 94 -24.63 -13.69 2.99
C ASP A 94 -25.48 -13.35 4.25
N ARG A 95 -24.96 -13.64 5.45
CA ARG A 95 -25.66 -13.36 6.72
C ARG A 95 -25.43 -11.92 7.18
N GLN A 96 -24.19 -11.46 7.04
CA GLN A 96 -23.78 -10.11 7.37
C GLN A 96 -22.62 -9.73 6.46
N LEU A 97 -22.83 -8.75 5.60
CA LEU A 97 -21.83 -8.35 4.61
C LEU A 97 -20.76 -7.46 5.26
N LEU A 98 -19.52 -7.62 4.80
CA LEU A 98 -18.46 -6.66 5.08
C LEU A 98 -18.71 -5.39 4.27
N GLU A 99 -18.57 -4.24 4.93
CA GLU A 99 -18.74 -2.93 4.29
C GLU A 99 -17.45 -2.53 3.57
N PRO A 100 -17.52 -2.13 2.28
CA PRO A 100 -16.35 -1.63 1.57
C PRO A 100 -15.72 -0.42 2.26
N TRP A 101 -14.39 -0.36 2.30
CA TRP A 101 -13.67 0.77 2.86
C TRP A 101 -13.69 1.99 1.93
N ILE A 102 -14.40 3.05 2.31
CA ILE A 102 -14.55 4.30 1.54
C ILE A 102 -13.58 5.41 2.03
N GLY A 103 -12.55 5.07 2.80
CA GLY A 103 -11.64 6.07 3.39
C GLY A 103 -11.04 7.06 2.37
N GLN A 104 -10.83 8.30 2.82
CA GLN A 104 -10.24 9.37 2.00
C GLN A 104 -8.72 9.22 1.92
N ILE A 105 -8.19 9.37 0.70
CA ILE A 105 -6.76 9.59 0.50
C ILE A 105 -6.44 10.99 1.03
N VAL A 106 -5.77 11.05 2.18
CA VAL A 106 -5.30 12.32 2.74
C VAL A 106 -4.14 12.80 1.88
N LYS A 107 -4.40 13.76 1.00
CA LYS A 107 -3.33 14.48 0.30
C LYS A 107 -2.53 15.26 1.33
N SER A 108 -1.25 14.95 1.45
CA SER A 108 -0.32 15.74 2.26
C SER A 108 0.03 17.02 1.49
N ASP A 109 -0.57 18.15 1.85
CA ASP A 109 -0.23 19.50 1.33
C ASP A 109 1.13 20.03 1.85
N ARG A 110 2.05 19.15 2.25
CA ARG A 110 3.36 19.59 2.74
C ARG A 110 4.21 20.06 1.56
N ALA A 111 4.47 21.37 1.51
CA ALA A 111 5.34 21.99 0.53
C ALA A 111 6.71 21.28 0.50
N ASN A 112 7.14 20.90 -0.70
CA ASN A 112 8.43 20.29 -0.87
C ASN A 112 9.55 21.27 -0.50
N PRO A 113 10.63 20.78 0.12
CA PRO A 113 11.81 21.58 0.39
C PRO A 113 12.32 22.30 -0.89
N GLU A 114 12.41 23.63 -0.89
CA GLU A 114 12.81 24.39 -2.09
C GLU A 114 14.33 24.49 -2.31
N LEU A 115 14.75 24.58 -3.58
CA LEU A 115 16.16 24.78 -3.96
C LEU A 115 16.69 26.17 -3.53
N ARG A 116 15.80 27.15 -3.37
CA ARG A 116 16.12 28.53 -2.94
C ARG A 116 16.66 28.60 -1.52
N ASP A 117 16.32 27.63 -0.68
CA ASP A 117 16.78 27.55 0.72
C ASP A 117 18.27 27.20 0.83
N ILE A 118 18.93 26.83 -0.28
CA ILE A 118 20.35 26.49 -0.32
C ILE A 118 21.19 27.75 -0.56
N ILE A 119 21.89 28.18 0.48
CA ILE A 119 22.88 29.25 0.43
C ILE A 119 24.14 28.76 -0.34
N GLY A 120 24.56 29.49 -1.37
CA GLY A 120 25.72 29.14 -2.20
C GLY A 120 25.47 27.99 -3.19
N GLN A 121 26.51 27.22 -3.53
CA GLN A 121 26.46 26.00 -4.36
C GLN A 121 25.87 26.18 -5.78
N HIS A 122 26.20 27.27 -6.47
CA HIS A 122 25.66 27.59 -7.80
C HIS A 122 25.83 26.48 -8.85
N HIS A 123 27.01 25.85 -8.90
CA HIS A 123 27.26 24.75 -9.85
C HIS A 123 26.41 23.52 -9.56
N ALA A 124 26.25 23.16 -8.28
CA ALA A 124 25.41 22.02 -7.89
C ALA A 124 23.93 22.28 -8.15
N LYS A 125 23.43 23.49 -7.83
CA LYS A 125 22.04 23.89 -8.15
C LYS A 125 21.75 23.83 -9.64
N ARG A 126 22.65 24.38 -10.47
CA ARG A 126 22.51 24.33 -11.93
C ARG A 126 22.57 22.91 -12.48
N ALA A 127 23.48 22.06 -11.97
CA ALA A 127 23.53 20.65 -12.36
C ALA A 127 22.23 19.93 -12.00
N MET A 128 21.64 20.26 -10.84
CA MET A 128 20.36 19.70 -10.39
C MET A 128 19.20 20.11 -11.30
N GLU A 129 19.10 21.39 -11.65
CA GLU A 129 18.08 21.91 -12.58
C GLU A 129 18.18 21.27 -13.97
N LEU A 130 19.40 21.15 -14.51
CA LEU A 130 19.66 20.51 -15.79
C LEU A 130 19.29 19.02 -15.77
N ALA A 131 19.61 18.32 -14.68
CA ALA A 131 19.27 16.91 -14.54
C ALA A 131 17.76 16.70 -14.34
N ALA A 132 17.10 17.53 -13.54
CA ALA A 132 15.66 17.47 -13.32
C ALA A 132 14.86 17.72 -14.62
N THR A 133 15.32 18.68 -15.43
CA THR A 133 14.66 19.00 -16.72
C THR A 133 14.98 17.95 -17.78
N GLY A 134 16.20 17.39 -17.78
CA GLY A 134 16.67 16.40 -18.76
C GLY A 134 16.41 14.94 -18.39
N GLY A 135 15.86 14.65 -17.21
CA GLY A 135 15.72 13.28 -16.72
C GLY A 135 17.06 12.55 -16.52
N HIS A 136 18.14 13.28 -16.22
CA HIS A 136 19.48 12.68 -16.06
C HIS A 136 19.68 12.12 -14.66
N ASN A 137 20.45 11.03 -14.56
CA ASN A 137 20.84 10.45 -13.28
C ASN A 137 21.84 11.37 -12.55
N LEU A 138 21.64 11.55 -11.24
CA LEU A 138 22.54 12.29 -10.36
C LEU A 138 23.12 11.36 -9.29
N LEU A 139 24.44 11.45 -9.10
CA LEU A 139 25.10 10.88 -7.93
C LEU A 139 25.34 12.01 -6.91
N PHE A 140 24.74 11.88 -5.74
CA PHE A 140 25.01 12.77 -4.61
C PHE A 140 26.12 12.21 -3.73
N TYR A 141 27.12 13.02 -3.43
CA TYR A 141 28.22 12.68 -2.54
C TYR A 141 28.39 13.77 -1.47
N GLY A 142 28.37 13.36 -0.20
CA GLY A 142 28.44 14.27 0.96
C GLY A 142 27.16 14.33 1.80
N PRO A 143 27.05 15.28 2.73
CA PRO A 143 25.90 15.41 3.62
C PRO A 143 24.59 15.66 2.86
N PRO A 144 23.43 15.14 3.33
CA PRO A 144 22.19 15.06 2.55
C PRO A 144 21.48 16.39 2.28
N GLY A 145 21.95 17.50 2.85
CA GLY A 145 21.24 18.79 2.86
C GLY A 145 20.81 19.27 1.47
N THR A 146 21.72 19.23 0.48
CA THR A 146 21.44 19.65 -0.90
C THR A 146 20.51 18.66 -1.62
N ALA A 147 20.72 17.35 -1.43
CA ALA A 147 19.95 16.29 -2.11
C ALA A 147 18.47 16.31 -1.71
N SER A 148 18.17 16.72 -0.47
CA SER A 148 16.79 16.79 0.05
C SER A 148 15.87 17.79 -0.66
N ARG A 149 16.43 18.71 -1.46
CA ARG A 149 15.69 19.76 -2.18
C ARG A 149 15.36 19.42 -3.63
N LEU A 150 15.91 18.33 -4.17
CA LEU A 150 15.63 17.86 -5.53
C LEU A 150 14.12 17.61 -5.79
N PRO A 151 13.33 17.03 -4.86
CA PRO A 151 11.89 16.84 -5.07
C PRO A 151 11.11 18.14 -5.31
N GLY A 152 11.62 19.30 -4.84
CA GLY A 152 10.99 20.60 -5.05
C GLY A 152 11.09 21.15 -6.48
N ILE A 153 11.94 20.56 -7.34
CA ILE A 153 12.12 20.99 -8.74
C ILE A 153 11.78 19.90 -9.76
N LEU A 154 11.42 18.70 -9.29
CA LEU A 154 10.98 17.61 -10.16
C LEU A 154 9.50 17.79 -10.51
N PRO A 155 9.06 17.31 -11.69
CA PRO A 155 7.64 17.21 -11.97
C PRO A 155 6.95 16.31 -10.92
N PRO A 156 5.65 16.56 -10.62
CA PRO A 156 4.91 15.69 -9.73
C PRO A 156 4.86 14.27 -10.31
N LEU A 157 4.94 13.27 -9.43
CA LEU A 157 4.79 11.88 -9.82
C LEU A 157 3.39 11.65 -10.42
N SER A 158 3.32 10.81 -11.45
CA SER A 158 2.05 10.21 -11.83
C SER A 158 1.53 9.29 -10.72
N ASN A 159 0.22 9.03 -10.69
CA ASN A 159 -0.37 8.10 -9.72
C ASN A 159 0.30 6.72 -9.75
N GLN A 160 0.69 6.25 -10.94
CA GLN A 160 1.37 4.97 -11.09
C GLN A 160 2.76 4.98 -10.45
N GLU A 161 3.58 6.00 -10.73
CA GLU A 161 4.92 6.12 -10.14
C GLU A 161 4.85 6.30 -8.63
N ALA A 162 3.88 7.09 -8.13
CA ALA A 162 3.64 7.25 -6.71
C ALA A 162 3.28 5.91 -6.03
N LEU A 163 2.46 5.09 -6.69
CA LEU A 163 2.12 3.75 -6.21
C LEU A 163 3.31 2.79 -6.22
N GLU A 164 4.18 2.84 -7.23
CA GLU A 164 5.39 2.02 -7.29
C GLU A 164 6.37 2.38 -6.15
N VAL A 165 6.57 3.68 -5.91
CA VAL A 165 7.35 4.17 -4.77
C VAL A 165 6.72 3.73 -3.45
N ALA A 166 5.41 3.89 -3.29
CA ALA A 166 4.69 3.48 -2.10
C ALA A 166 4.82 1.96 -1.85
N ALA A 167 4.75 1.14 -2.90
CA ALA A 167 4.93 -0.32 -2.79
C ALA A 167 6.33 -0.69 -2.27
N ILE A 168 7.39 -0.02 -2.74
CA ILE A 168 8.76 -0.23 -2.22
C ILE A 168 8.82 0.14 -0.73
N HIS A 169 8.19 1.25 -0.33
CA HIS A 169 8.14 1.69 1.06
C HIS A 169 7.36 0.74 1.97
N SER A 170 6.25 0.19 1.47
CA SER A 170 5.42 -0.81 2.13
C SER A 170 6.22 -2.08 2.43
N VAL A 171 6.99 -2.56 1.45
CA VAL A 171 7.88 -3.72 1.61
C VAL A 171 9.03 -3.43 2.57
N ALA A 172 9.52 -2.19 2.64
CA ALA A 172 10.58 -1.80 3.55
C ALA A 172 10.12 -1.58 5.00
N GLY A 173 8.86 -1.87 5.35
CA GLY A 173 8.31 -1.68 6.70
C GLY A 173 8.25 -0.22 7.15
N LYS A 174 8.42 0.74 6.22
CA LYS A 174 8.44 2.18 6.54
C LYS A 174 7.04 2.81 6.56
N GLY A 175 6.01 2.02 6.24
CA GLY A 175 4.61 2.44 6.13
C GLY A 175 4.40 3.60 5.16
N LEU A 176 3.17 4.11 5.13
CA LEU A 176 2.87 5.41 4.52
C LEU A 176 3.66 6.49 5.27
N ARG A 177 4.76 6.98 4.70
CA ARG A 177 5.29 8.27 5.15
C ARG A 177 4.19 9.30 4.96
N LYS A 178 3.99 10.18 5.95
CA LYS A 178 3.14 11.39 5.86
C LYS A 178 3.58 12.40 4.77
N ASN A 179 4.39 12.00 3.79
CA ASN A 179 5.12 12.83 2.84
C ASN A 179 5.03 12.29 1.40
N ILE A 180 3.94 11.61 1.02
CA ILE A 180 3.61 11.35 -0.40
C ILE A 180 2.46 12.28 -0.75
#